data_AF-A0A8T4MM96-F1
#
_entry.id   AF-A0A8T4MM96-F1
#
_cell.length_a   1.000
_cell.length_b   1.000
_cell.length_c   1.000
_cell.angle_alpha   90.00
_cell.angle_beta   90.00
_cell.angle_gamma   90.00
#
_symmetry.space_group_name_H-M   'P 1'
#
loop_
_entity.id
_entity.type
_entity.pdbx_description
1 polymer ?
#
loop_
_entity_poly.entity_id
_entity_poly.type
_entity_poly.pdbx_seq_one_letter_code
_entity_poly.pdbx_strand_id
1 'polypeptide(L)'
;MKKNYLKIIFNSLLISIIGVFGIDYFFHLLFSDPMETLSYFLAKMTLYFVFSVIFLSFFNLKKRRFLKIIFAGIIVSSIWGVYYNILPQIFHYYPFGIPLEGLTFLGTGLIGTGIAFGTVHTLAFVTGYYLTNFVLNLSNK
;
A
#
# COMPACT_ATOMS: atom_id res chain seq x y z
N MET A 1 21.37 -0.35 19.59
CA MET A 1 21.24 -1.35 18.50
C MET A 1 21.63 -0.68 17.19
N LYS A 2 22.74 -1.08 16.55
CA LYS A 2 23.05 -0.61 15.19
C LYS A 2 21.96 -1.16 14.24
N LYS A 3 21.22 -0.28 13.58
CA LYS A 3 20.21 -0.70 12.58
C LYS A 3 20.95 -1.14 11.32
N ASN A 4 20.66 -2.35 10.84
CA ASN A 4 21.17 -2.81 9.56
C ASN A 4 20.32 -2.18 8.45
N TYR A 5 20.75 -1.03 7.94
CA TYR A 5 20.03 -0.26 6.93
C TYR A 5 19.85 -1.03 5.61
N LEU A 6 20.83 -1.84 5.21
CA LEU A 6 20.71 -2.71 4.03
C LEU A 6 19.56 -3.70 4.18
N LYS A 7 19.44 -4.34 5.35
CA LYS A 7 18.34 -5.25 5.66
C LYS A 7 16.99 -4.54 5.64
N ILE A 8 16.92 -3.30 6.14
CA ILE A 8 15.69 -2.49 6.11
C ILE A 8 15.29 -2.19 4.67
N ILE A 9 16.23 -1.70 3.86
CA ILE A 9 15.99 -1.35 2.45
C ILE A 9 15.51 -2.59 1.68
N PHE A 10 16.19 -3.72 1.83
CA PHE A 10 15.81 -4.97 1.17
C PHE A 10 14.41 -5.44 1.56
N ASN A 11 14.11 -5.45 2.86
CA ASN A 11 12.79 -5.83 3.35
C ASN A 11 11.70 -4.87 2.85
N SER A 12 11.96 -3.57 2.82
CA SER A 12 11.03 -2.58 2.29
C SER A 12 10.74 -2.78 0.80
N LEU A 13 11.77 -3.15 0.02
CA LEU A 13 11.61 -3.44 -1.40
C LEU A 13 10.70 -4.66 -1.60
N LEU A 14 10.93 -5.74 -0.85
CA LEU A 14 10.07 -6.93 -0.90
C LEU A 14 8.63 -6.64 -0.49
N ILE A 15 8.43 -5.88 0.60
CA ILE A 15 7.08 -5.49 1.05
C ILE A 15 6.37 -4.70 -0.04
N SER A 16 7.07 -3.76 -0.69
CA SER A 16 6.50 -2.94 -1.74
C SER A 16 6.14 -3.78 -2.98
N ILE A 17 7.04 -4.64 -3.44
CA ILE A 17 6.79 -5.50 -4.60
C ILE A 17 5.61 -6.43 -4.32
N ILE A 18 5.60 -7.13 -3.18
CA ILE A 18 4.53 -8.07 -2.85
C ILE A 18 3.20 -7.34 -2.61
N GLY A 19 3.22 -6.21 -1.90
CA GLY A 19 2.02 -5.44 -1.63
C GLY A 19 1.41 -4.84 -2.90
N VAL A 20 2.23 -4.26 -3.78
CA VAL A 20 1.75 -3.57 -4.97
C VAL A 20 1.49 -4.53 -6.15
N PHE A 21 2.42 -5.42 -6.48
CA PHE A 21 2.22 -6.35 -7.61
C PHE A 21 1.45 -7.61 -7.23
N GLY A 22 1.64 -8.11 -6.00
CA GLY A 22 1.02 -9.36 -5.57
C GLY A 22 -0.43 -9.20 -5.13
N ILE A 23 -0.83 -8.00 -4.69
CA ILE A 23 -2.12 -7.78 -4.05
C ILE A 23 -2.83 -6.65 -4.77
N ASP A 24 -2.32 -5.42 -4.68
CA ASP A 24 -2.99 -4.24 -5.24
C ASP A 24 -3.30 -4.36 -6.75
N TYR A 25 -2.35 -4.83 -7.55
CA TYR A 25 -2.54 -5.10 -8.98
C TYR A 25 -3.67 -6.10 -9.27
N PHE A 26 -3.75 -7.20 -8.50
CA PHE A 26 -4.81 -8.19 -8.65
C PHE A 26 -6.17 -7.67 -8.21
N PHE A 27 -6.23 -6.81 -7.18
CA PHE A 27 -7.45 -6.13 -6.82
C PHE A 27 -7.88 -5.16 -7.93
N HIS A 28 -6.97 -4.39 -8.52
CA HIS A 28 -7.30 -3.51 -9.64
C HIS A 28 -7.76 -4.25 -10.91
N LEU A 29 -7.22 -5.44 -11.18
CA LEU A 29 -7.75 -6.33 -12.23
C LEU A 29 -9.23 -6.70 -12.02
N LEU A 30 -9.68 -6.78 -10.76
CA LEU A 30 -11.03 -7.20 -10.41
C LEU A 30 -12.01 -6.01 -10.26
N PHE A 31 -11.50 -4.82 -9.92
CA PHE A 31 -12.32 -3.70 -9.47
C PHE A 31 -12.21 -2.42 -10.32
N SER A 32 -11.32 -2.35 -11.32
CA SER A 32 -11.15 -1.14 -12.15
C SER A 32 -11.03 -1.44 -13.65
N ASP A 33 -11.90 -0.82 -14.45
CA ASP A 33 -11.85 -0.76 -15.92
C ASP A 33 -12.05 0.71 -16.36
N PRO A 34 -11.11 1.34 -17.09
CA PRO A 34 -9.85 0.79 -17.60
C PRO A 34 -8.80 0.53 -16.50
N MET A 35 -7.93 -0.44 -16.77
CA MET A 35 -6.86 -0.79 -15.85
C MET A 35 -5.87 0.36 -15.64
N GLU A 36 -5.33 0.46 -14.42
CA GLU A 36 -4.42 1.54 -14.06
C GLU A 36 -3.15 1.60 -14.92
N THR A 37 -2.66 2.81 -15.18
CA THR A 37 -1.48 3.04 -16.02
C THR A 37 -0.18 2.58 -15.34
N LEU A 38 0.84 2.24 -16.15
CA LEU A 38 2.15 1.84 -15.62
C LEU A 38 2.80 2.90 -14.71
N SER A 39 2.71 4.17 -15.10
CA SER A 39 3.22 5.30 -14.30
C SER A 39 2.57 5.34 -12.92
N TYR A 40 1.30 4.95 -12.83
CA TYR A 40 0.62 4.86 -11.55
C TYR A 40 1.11 3.74 -10.66
N PHE A 41 1.28 2.54 -11.23
CA PHE A 41 1.84 1.40 -10.50
C PHE A 41 3.24 1.71 -9.94
N LEU A 42 4.07 2.43 -10.70
CA LEU A 42 5.39 2.85 -10.25
C LEU A 42 5.33 3.88 -9.12
N ALA A 43 4.41 4.85 -9.19
CA ALA A 43 4.17 5.80 -8.11
C ALA A 43 3.71 5.07 -6.83
N LYS A 44 2.81 4.10 -6.98
CA LYS A 44 2.35 3.23 -5.90
C LYS A 44 3.50 2.46 -5.24
N MET A 45 4.27 1.74 -6.04
CA MET A 45 5.44 0.99 -5.59
C MET A 45 6.44 1.88 -4.85
N THR A 46 6.69 3.09 -5.35
CA THR A 46 7.61 4.04 -4.71
C THR A 46 7.10 4.48 -3.34
N LEU A 47 5.82 4.82 -3.22
CA LEU A 47 5.19 5.20 -1.96
C LEU A 47 5.21 4.07 -0.93
N TYR A 48 4.80 2.87 -1.33
CA TYR A 48 4.86 1.68 -0.46
C TYR A 48 6.29 1.38 0.00
N PHE A 49 7.28 1.57 -0.88
CA PHE A 49 8.69 1.38 -0.56
C PHE A 49 9.17 2.41 0.47
N VAL A 50 9.00 3.71 0.19
CA VAL A 50 9.42 4.80 1.08
C VAL A 50 8.74 4.67 2.45
N PHE A 51 7.44 4.39 2.47
CA PHE A 51 6.72 4.19 3.72
C PHE A 51 7.22 2.98 4.49
N SER A 52 7.50 1.86 3.81
CA SER A 52 8.06 0.67 4.45
C SER A 52 9.43 0.94 5.06
N VAL A 53 10.28 1.73 4.39
CA VAL A 53 11.59 2.17 4.93
C VAL A 53 11.39 2.96 6.22
N ILE A 54 10.48 3.94 6.23
CA ILE A 54 10.17 4.72 7.43
C ILE A 54 9.62 3.81 8.53
N PHE A 55 8.61 2.99 8.22
CA PHE A 55 7.98 2.09 9.19
C PHE A 55 8.99 1.15 9.86
N LEU A 56 9.79 0.42 9.07
CA LEU A 56 10.78 -0.52 9.59
C LEU A 56 11.94 0.19 10.30
N SER A 57 12.25 1.43 9.90
CA SER A 57 13.28 2.23 10.56
C SER A 57 12.84 2.75 11.92
N PHE A 58 11.60 3.22 12.07
CA PHE A 58 11.17 3.89 13.30
C PHE A 58 10.49 2.97 14.31
N PHE A 59 9.76 1.95 13.86
CA PHE A 59 8.99 1.11 14.78
C PHE A 59 9.78 -0.09 15.28
N ASN A 60 9.92 -0.16 16.61
CA ASN A 60 10.37 -1.40 17.27
C ASN A 60 9.23 -2.43 17.27
N LEU A 61 9.33 -3.46 16.44
CA LEU A 61 8.28 -4.46 16.23
C LEU A 61 8.25 -5.58 17.30
N LYS A 62 9.06 -5.51 18.36
CA LYS A 62 9.11 -6.55 19.41
C LYS A 62 7.81 -6.69 20.22
N LYS A 63 7.11 -5.58 20.49
CA LYS A 63 5.83 -5.55 21.24
C LYS A 63 4.70 -5.05 20.36
N ARG A 64 3.53 -5.68 20.48
CA ARG A 64 2.29 -5.32 19.75
C ARG A 64 2.51 -5.24 18.22
N ARG A 65 3.24 -6.21 17.68
CA ARG A 65 3.64 -6.28 16.26
C ARG A 65 2.44 -6.15 15.32
N PHE A 66 1.43 -6.98 15.52
CA PHE A 66 0.23 -7.01 14.69
C PHE A 66 -0.48 -5.64 14.62
N LEU A 67 -0.76 -5.03 15.79
CA LEU A 67 -1.40 -3.72 15.86
C LEU A 67 -0.60 -2.62 15.16
N LYS A 68 0.74 -2.63 15.29
CA LYS A 68 1.61 -1.67 14.60
C LYS A 68 1.56 -1.81 13.09
N ILE A 69 1.50 -3.04 12.58
CA ILE A 69 1.42 -3.30 11.14
C ILE A 69 0.05 -2.89 10.58
N ILE A 70 -1.04 -3.18 11.29
CA ILE A 70 -2.38 -2.72 10.91
C ILE A 70 -2.42 -1.19 10.89
N PHE A 71 -1.96 -0.54 11.96
CA PHE A 71 -1.95 0.91 12.04
C PHE A 71 -1.12 1.54 10.93
N ALA A 72 0.03 0.94 10.59
CA ALA A 72 0.82 1.35 9.44
C ALA A 72 0.06 1.20 8.11
N GLY A 73 -0.67 0.10 7.91
CA GLY A 73 -1.53 -0.08 6.75
C GLY A 73 -2.64 0.98 6.65
N ILE A 74 -3.28 1.33 7.77
CA ILE A 74 -4.31 2.38 7.83
C ILE A 74 -3.71 3.75 7.44
N ILE A 75 -2.50 4.07 7.89
CA ILE A 75 -1.82 5.31 7.51
C ILE A 75 -1.53 5.33 6.01
N VAL A 76 -0.96 4.25 5.45
CA VAL A 76 -0.70 4.12 4.01
C VAL A 76 -2.00 4.34 3.23
N SER A 77 -3.08 3.70 3.67
CA SER A 77 -4.37 3.82 3.02
C SER A 77 -4.95 5.22 3.11
N SER A 78 -4.74 5.93 4.21
CA SER A 78 -5.20 7.31 4.39
C SER A 78 -4.43 8.27 3.48
N ILE A 79 -3.12 8.07 3.33
CA ILE A 79 -2.29 8.83 2.37
C ILE A 79 -2.80 8.61 0.95
N TRP A 80 -3.15 7.37 0.58
CA TRP A 80 -3.80 7.09 -0.69
C TRP A 80 -5.17 7.76 -0.82
N GLY A 81 -5.99 7.74 0.23
CA GLY A 81 -7.27 8.44 0.26
C GLY A 81 -7.11 9.94 -0.01
N VAL A 82 -6.12 10.59 0.60
CA VAL A 82 -5.76 12.00 0.34
C VAL A 82 -5.34 12.18 -1.12
N TYR A 83 -4.49 11.28 -1.64
CA TYR A 83 -4.06 11.32 -3.03
C TYR A 83 -5.22 11.24 -4.03
N TYR A 84 -6.23 10.39 -3.79
CA TYR A 84 -7.35 10.21 -4.71
C TYR A 84 -8.46 11.26 -4.58
N ASN A 85 -8.60 11.90 -3.43
CA ASN A 85 -9.70 12.84 -3.17
C ASN A 85 -9.25 14.30 -3.16
N ILE A 86 -8.09 14.61 -2.57
CA ILE A 86 -7.67 15.99 -2.30
C ILE A 86 -6.77 16.52 -3.42
N LEU A 87 -5.75 15.77 -3.85
CA LEU A 87 -4.85 16.24 -4.91
C LEU A 87 -5.56 16.56 -6.23
N PRO A 88 -6.51 15.77 -6.73
CA PRO A 88 -7.19 16.06 -7.99
C PRO A 88 -8.05 17.33 -7.90
N GLN A 89 -8.62 17.61 -6.72
CA GLN A 89 -9.36 18.84 -6.47
C GLN A 89 -8.44 20.08 -6.48
N ILE A 90 -7.21 19.94 -5.96
CA ILE A 90 -6.22 21.02 -5.94
C ILE A 90 -5.62 21.25 -7.34
N PHE A 91 -5.30 20.19 -8.05
CA PHE A 91 -4.56 20.26 -9.30
C PHE A 91 -5.44 20.26 -10.56
N HIS A 92 -6.75 20.05 -10.42
CA HIS A 92 -7.73 19.95 -11.53
C HIS A 92 -7.41 18.85 -12.57
N TYR A 93 -6.60 17.86 -12.22
CA TYR A 93 -6.37 16.67 -13.03
C TYR A 93 -6.02 15.48 -12.14
N TYR A 94 -6.27 14.27 -12.63
CA TYR A 94 -5.80 13.03 -12.00
C TYR A 94 -4.44 12.67 -12.61
N PRO A 95 -3.31 12.92 -11.91
CA PRO A 95 -2.00 12.71 -12.51
C PRO A 95 -1.73 11.26 -12.91
N PHE A 96 -2.40 10.30 -12.26
CA PHE A 96 -2.10 8.89 -12.48
C PHE A 96 -3.29 7.93 -12.29
N GLY A 97 -4.56 8.24 -12.64
CA GLY A 97 -5.59 7.19 -12.49
C GLY A 97 -7.04 7.61 -12.64
N ILE A 98 -7.92 6.70 -12.22
CA ILE A 98 -9.38 6.88 -12.22
C ILE A 98 -9.80 7.64 -10.95
N PRO A 99 -10.72 8.62 -11.03
CA PRO A 99 -11.32 9.24 -9.85
C PRO A 99 -11.93 8.21 -8.91
N LEU A 100 -11.95 8.50 -7.60
CA LEU A 100 -12.65 7.65 -6.63
C LEU A 100 -14.14 7.49 -7.01
N GLU A 101 -14.72 8.52 -7.64
CA GLU A 101 -16.06 8.49 -8.25
C GLU A 101 -16.16 7.48 -9.40
N GLY A 102 -15.09 7.26 -10.17
CA GLY A 102 -15.03 6.20 -11.18
C GLY A 102 -14.83 4.80 -10.58
N LEU A 103 -14.43 4.70 -9.30
CA LEU A 103 -14.40 3.44 -8.54
C LEU A 103 -15.76 3.13 -7.86
N THR A 104 -16.79 3.94 -8.10
CA THR A 104 -18.14 3.76 -7.51
C THR A 104 -18.96 2.64 -8.16
N PHE A 105 -18.37 1.81 -9.04
CA PHE A 105 -19.09 0.72 -9.71
C PHE A 105 -19.76 -0.26 -8.70
N LEU A 106 -19.27 -0.32 -7.46
CA LEU A 106 -19.87 -1.10 -6.38
C LEU A 106 -21.20 -0.53 -5.85
N GLY A 107 -21.65 0.65 -6.31
CA GLY A 107 -22.93 1.25 -5.91
C GLY A 107 -22.98 1.70 -4.44
N THR A 108 -21.85 1.69 -3.72
CA THR A 108 -21.78 1.92 -2.27
C THR A 108 -21.60 3.40 -1.87
N GLY A 109 -21.54 4.32 -2.85
CA GLY A 109 -21.24 5.73 -2.62
C GLY A 109 -19.80 5.99 -2.11
N LEU A 110 -19.44 7.28 -1.97
CA LEU A 110 -18.09 7.72 -1.56
C LEU A 110 -17.58 7.08 -0.26
N ILE A 111 -18.46 6.91 0.73
CA ILE A 111 -18.10 6.32 2.03
C ILE A 111 -17.77 4.84 1.87
N GLY A 112 -18.61 4.07 1.17
CA GLY A 112 -18.38 2.65 0.95
C GLY A 112 -17.15 2.39 0.07
N THR A 113 -16.95 3.20 -0.98
CA THR A 113 -15.74 3.16 -1.80
C THR A 113 -14.50 3.49 -0.97
N GLY A 114 -14.56 4.51 -0.11
CA GLY A 114 -13.46 4.87 0.79
C GLY A 114 -13.12 3.78 1.80
N ILE A 115 -14.10 3.07 2.35
CA ILE A 115 -13.88 1.93 3.27
C ILE A 115 -13.29 0.74 2.53
N ALA A 116 -13.82 0.38 1.36
CA ALA A 116 -13.33 -0.73 0.55
C ALA A 116 -11.88 -0.49 0.12
N PHE A 117 -11.62 0.69 -0.44
CA PHE A 117 -10.29 1.17 -0.82
C PHE A 117 -9.34 1.19 0.40
N GLY A 118 -9.83 1.76 1.51
CA GLY A 118 -9.27 1.72 2.86
C GLY A 118 -8.69 0.35 3.26
N THR A 119 -9.57 -0.63 3.11
CA THR A 119 -9.36 -2.01 3.53
C THR A 119 -8.35 -2.70 2.62
N VAL A 120 -8.48 -2.54 1.30
CA VAL A 120 -7.58 -3.16 0.32
C VAL A 120 -6.14 -2.70 0.53
N HIS A 121 -5.88 -1.41 0.65
CA HIS A 121 -4.52 -0.90 0.84
C HIS A 121 -3.91 -1.29 2.19
N THR A 122 -4.73 -1.35 3.24
CA THR A 122 -4.31 -1.85 4.55
C THR A 122 -3.94 -3.33 4.47
N LEU A 123 -4.77 -4.15 3.83
CA LEU A 123 -4.53 -5.58 3.63
C LEU A 123 -3.29 -5.83 2.76
N ALA A 124 -3.09 -5.05 1.69
CA ALA A 124 -1.91 -5.13 0.83
C ALA A 124 -0.62 -4.90 1.64
N PHE A 125 -0.60 -3.88 2.51
CA PHE A 125 0.54 -3.63 3.37
C PHE A 125 0.78 -4.73 4.40
N VAL A 126 -0.27 -5.13 5.13
CA VAL A 126 -0.20 -6.17 6.16
C VAL A 126 0.30 -7.49 5.56
N THR A 127 -0.28 -7.89 4.45
CA THR A 127 0.04 -9.15 3.78
C THR A 127 1.43 -9.09 3.14
N GLY A 128 1.80 -7.99 2.48
CA GLY A 128 3.15 -7.76 1.97
C GLY A 128 4.20 -7.90 3.06
N TYR A 129 3.95 -7.37 4.25
CA TYR A 129 4.81 -7.55 5.41
C TYR A 129 4.94 -9.02 5.87
N TYR A 130 3.82 -9.73 6.04
CA TYR A 130 3.87 -11.12 6.51
C TYR A 130 4.47 -12.08 5.48
N LEU A 131 4.14 -11.92 4.20
CA LEU A 131 4.72 -12.70 3.11
C LEU A 131 6.23 -12.46 2.98
N THR A 132 6.69 -11.21 3.10
CA THR A 132 8.12 -10.90 3.14
C THR A 132 8.81 -11.67 4.26
N ASN A 133 8.24 -11.68 5.47
CA ASN A 133 8.82 -12.43 6.58
C ASN A 133 8.81 -13.95 6.33
N PHE A 134 7.76 -14.48 5.72
CA PHE A 134 7.66 -15.89 5.37
C PHE A 134 8.75 -16.30 4.37
N VAL A 135 8.92 -15.55 3.27
CA VAL A 135 9.95 -15.79 2.24
C VAL A 135 11.35 -15.74 2.84
N LEU A 136 11.64 -14.74 3.67
CA LEU A 136 12.95 -14.62 4.32
C LEU A 136 13.23 -15.76 5.32
N ASN A 137 12.20 -16.25 6.01
CA ASN A 137 12.36 -17.39 6.92
C ASN A 137 12.62 -18.71 6.19
N LEU A 138 12.07 -18.88 4.98
CA LEU A 138 12.38 -20.03 4.12
C LEU A 138 13.82 -19.97 3.61
N SER A 139 14.30 -18.79 3.22
CA SER A 139 15.66 -18.61 2.70
C SER A 139 16.78 -18.80 3.73
N ASN A 140 16.47 -18.82 5.03
CA ASN A 140 17.44 -18.99 6.12
C ASN A 140 17.41 -20.40 6.75
N LYS A 141 16.63 -21.32 6.17
CA LYS A 141 16.64 -22.76 6.49
C LYS A 141 17.47 -23.50 5.45
#